data_AF-A0A537VH44-F1
#
_entry.id   AF-A0A537VH44-F1
#
_cell.length_a   1.000
_cell.length_b   1.000
_cell.length_c   1.000
_cell.angle_alpha   90.00
_cell.angle_beta   90.00
_cell.angle_gamma   90.00
#
_symmetry.space_group_name_H-M   'P 1'
#
loop_
_entity.id
_entity.type
_entity.pdbx_description
1 polymer ?
#
loop_
_entity_poly.entity_id
_entity_poly.type
_entity_poly.pdbx_seq_one_letter_code
_entity_poly.pdbx_strand_id
1 'polypeptide(L)'
;MQAVSLNAQAGPISAQCLSTERLAEVALARGQRWEASRLLSRAKRLSQRSLLVSHLAALGVVVDSETALARRDVCDPCSMTFRVASAIASARGGDLDRAARYLEDAERLAGMWQGGPWSAAVWEARGVLREAHGERDQAAALFREAAESFARVGRTLDVERCEAAVETLHVS
;
A
#
# COMPACT_ATOMS: atom_id res chain seq x y z
N MET A 1 4.48 -1.84 20.96
CA MET A 1 4.16 -3.08 21.70
C MET A 1 2.84 -3.01 22.49
N GLN A 2 2.51 -1.89 23.13
CA GLN A 2 1.32 -1.76 23.98
C GLN A 2 -0.02 -1.95 23.25
N ALA A 3 -0.20 -1.39 22.04
CA ALA A 3 -1.43 -1.52 21.25
C ALA A 3 -1.76 -2.96 20.81
N VAL A 4 -0.74 -3.74 20.42
CA VAL A 4 -0.92 -5.15 20.03
C VAL A 4 -1.33 -6.01 21.23
N SER A 5 -0.72 -5.77 22.40
CA SER A 5 -1.06 -6.48 23.64
C SER A 5 -2.49 -6.17 24.10
N LEU A 6 -2.90 -4.90 24.05
CA LEU A 6 -4.26 -4.47 24.39
C LEU A 6 -5.30 -5.05 23.44
N ASN A 7 -5.05 -5.01 22.12
CA ASN A 7 -5.97 -5.57 21.14
C ASN A 7 -6.07 -7.10 21.23
N ALA A 8 -4.98 -7.80 21.56
CA ALA A 8 -5.00 -9.25 21.76
C ALA A 8 -5.85 -9.69 22.96
N GLN A 9 -6.04 -8.82 23.95
CA GLN A 9 -6.78 -9.12 25.17
C GLN A 9 -8.29 -8.82 25.06
N ALA A 10 -8.69 -7.83 24.25
CA ALA A 10 -10.11 -7.40 24.18
C ALA A 10 -10.55 -6.72 22.87
N GLY A 11 -9.67 -6.59 21.87
CA GLY A 11 -9.94 -5.83 20.65
C GLY A 11 -10.57 -6.66 19.52
N PRO A 12 -11.39 -6.07 18.63
CA PRO A 12 -11.89 -6.73 17.43
C PRO A 12 -10.76 -7.31 16.56
N ILE A 13 -11.03 -8.40 15.83
CA ILE A 13 -10.04 -9.06 14.94
C ILE A 13 -9.43 -8.07 13.95
N SER A 14 -10.19 -7.08 13.48
CA SER A 14 -9.71 -6.00 12.61
C SER A 14 -8.65 -5.12 13.27
N ALA A 15 -8.86 -4.70 14.52
CA ALA A 15 -7.89 -3.90 15.27
C ALA A 15 -6.60 -4.69 15.56
N GLN A 16 -6.72 -6.00 15.83
CA GLN A 16 -5.58 -6.89 15.98
C GLN A 16 -4.78 -7.04 14.67
N CYS A 17 -5.46 -7.21 13.53
CA CYS A 17 -4.81 -7.26 12.22
C CYS A 17 -4.05 -5.97 11.92
N LEU A 18 -4.72 -4.81 12.00
CA LEU A 18 -4.13 -3.51 11.65
C LEU A 18 -2.94 -3.17 12.56
N SER A 19 -3.06 -3.39 13.86
CA SER A 19 -1.95 -3.13 14.79
C SER A 19 -0.76 -4.07 14.56
N THR A 20 -1.00 -5.31 14.10
CA THR A 20 0.08 -6.25 13.75
C THR A 20 0.76 -5.85 12.43
N GLU A 21 0.01 -5.36 11.45
CA GLU A 21 0.51 -4.84 10.18
C GLU A 21 1.40 -3.60 10.37
N ARG A 22 0.93 -2.61 11.14
CA ARG A 22 1.73 -1.41 11.46
C ARG A 22 3.03 -1.76 12.19
N LEU A 23 3.03 -2.80 13.01
CA LEU A 23 4.26 -3.28 13.65
C LEU A 23 5.21 -3.93 12.62
N ALA A 24 4.68 -4.60 11.59
CA ALA A 24 5.49 -5.15 10.51
C ALA A 24 6.13 -4.04 9.65
N GLU A 25 5.42 -2.96 9.36
CA GLU A 25 5.97 -1.78 8.67
C GLU A 25 7.14 -1.18 9.46
N VAL A 26 6.98 -1.01 10.78
CA VAL A 26 8.07 -0.53 11.66
C VAL A 26 9.25 -1.50 11.65
N ALA A 27 9.01 -2.81 11.66
CA ALA A 27 10.07 -3.81 11.59
C ALA A 27 10.82 -3.75 10.24
N LEU A 28 10.11 -3.56 9.12
CA LEU A 28 10.71 -3.38 7.79
C LEU A 28 11.58 -2.11 7.73
N ALA A 29 11.06 -0.99 8.23
CA ALA A 29 11.80 0.28 8.30
C ALA A 29 13.11 0.17 9.12
N ARG A 30 13.15 -0.77 10.07
CA ARG A 30 14.34 -1.08 10.89
C ARG A 30 15.23 -2.19 10.32
N GLY A 31 14.95 -2.68 9.11
CA GLY A 31 15.69 -3.79 8.49
C GLY A 31 15.42 -5.17 9.12
N GLN A 32 14.43 -5.30 10.01
CA GLN A 32 14.12 -6.51 10.77
C GLN A 32 13.25 -7.47 9.95
N ARG A 33 13.78 -7.96 8.83
CA ARG A 33 13.02 -8.73 7.82
C ARG A 33 12.33 -9.99 8.38
N TRP A 34 13.00 -10.74 9.25
CA TRP A 34 12.40 -11.94 9.85
C TRP A 34 11.21 -11.61 10.74
N GLU A 35 11.33 -10.57 11.56
CA GLU A 35 10.27 -10.14 12.46
C GLU A 35 9.07 -9.59 11.68
N ALA A 36 9.32 -8.80 10.64
CA ALA A 36 8.29 -8.35 9.71
C ALA A 36 7.53 -9.54 9.09
N SER A 37 8.24 -10.53 8.56
CA SER A 37 7.62 -11.74 7.98
C SER A 37 6.77 -12.52 8.98
N ARG A 38 7.22 -12.62 10.23
CA ARG A 38 6.48 -13.29 11.31
C ARG A 38 5.19 -12.53 11.66
N LEU A 39 5.26 -11.21 11.74
CA LEU A 39 4.11 -10.33 12.02
C LEU A 39 3.08 -10.38 10.89
N LEU A 40 3.52 -10.28 9.63
CA LEU A 40 2.65 -10.39 8.46
C LEU A 40 1.96 -11.77 8.40
N SER A 41 2.69 -12.85 8.69
CA SER A 41 2.12 -14.21 8.75
C SER A 41 1.04 -14.35 9.83
N ARG A 42 1.22 -13.67 10.97
CA ARG A 42 0.21 -13.64 12.05
C ARG A 42 -1.02 -12.83 11.62
N ALA A 43 -0.82 -11.63 11.05
CA ALA A 43 -1.90 -10.80 10.53
C ALA A 43 -2.73 -11.55 9.47
N LYS A 44 -2.08 -12.33 8.59
CA LYS A 44 -2.75 -13.19 7.61
C LYS A 44 -3.69 -14.19 8.27
N ARG A 45 -3.20 -15.00 9.22
CA ARG A 45 -4.03 -16.01 9.89
C ARG A 45 -5.22 -15.40 10.64
N LEU A 46 -5.04 -14.21 11.22
CA LEU A 46 -6.13 -13.46 11.86
C LEU A 46 -7.15 -12.98 10.83
N SER A 47 -6.70 -12.47 9.68
CA SER A 47 -7.57 -11.93 8.63
C SER A 47 -8.46 -12.99 8.00
N GLN A 48 -7.95 -14.21 7.80
CA GLN A 48 -8.68 -15.33 7.19
C GLN A 48 -9.88 -15.81 8.04
N ARG A 49 -9.88 -15.49 9.34
CA ARG A 49 -10.97 -15.82 10.26
C ARG A 49 -11.99 -14.69 10.42
N SER A 50 -11.78 -13.56 9.76
CA SER A 50 -12.62 -12.37 9.87
C SER A 50 -13.70 -12.34 8.80
N LEU A 51 -14.90 -11.88 9.16
CA LEU A 51 -15.93 -11.51 8.17
C LEU A 51 -15.49 -10.33 7.29
N LEU A 52 -14.47 -9.59 7.72
CA LEU A 52 -13.83 -8.51 6.99
C LEU A 52 -12.60 -8.98 6.19
N VAL A 53 -12.46 -10.27 5.89
CA VAL A 53 -11.31 -10.82 5.15
C VAL A 53 -11.05 -10.08 3.84
N SER A 54 -12.09 -9.64 3.13
CA SER A 54 -11.98 -8.80 1.92
C SER A 54 -11.39 -7.42 2.19
N HIS A 55 -11.71 -6.83 3.34
CA HIS A 55 -11.19 -5.52 3.77
C HIS A 55 -9.75 -5.63 4.29
N LEU A 56 -9.40 -6.76 4.91
CA LEU A 56 -8.05 -7.03 5.42
C LEU A 56 -7.09 -7.51 4.32
N ALA A 57 -7.59 -8.26 3.33
CA ALA A 57 -6.84 -8.57 2.11
C ALA A 57 -6.49 -7.30 1.32
N ALA A 58 -7.41 -6.34 1.33
CA ALA A 58 -7.18 -5.06 0.70
C ALA A 58 -6.07 -4.22 1.34
N LEU A 59 -5.79 -4.41 2.63
CA LEU A 59 -4.62 -3.83 3.33
C LEU A 59 -3.29 -4.55 3.01
N GLY A 60 -3.25 -5.45 2.02
CA GLY A 60 -2.01 -6.14 1.61
C GLY A 60 -1.57 -7.27 2.56
N VAL A 61 -2.44 -7.68 3.49
CA VAL A 61 -2.14 -8.71 4.50
C VAL A 61 -2.23 -10.14 3.95
N VAL A 62 -2.76 -10.34 2.74
CA VAL A 62 -3.03 -11.66 2.15
C VAL A 62 -2.23 -11.85 0.86
N VAL A 63 -1.37 -12.89 0.84
CA VAL A 63 -0.49 -13.30 -0.27
C VAL A 63 -1.25 -13.75 -1.54
N ASP A 64 -2.58 -13.85 -1.46
CA ASP A 64 -3.46 -14.21 -2.58
C ASP A 64 -4.64 -13.22 -2.64
N SER A 65 -4.29 -11.93 -2.51
CA SER A 65 -5.22 -10.82 -2.45
C SER A 65 -6.05 -10.71 -3.73
N GLU A 66 -5.50 -11.00 -4.91
CA GLU A 66 -6.29 -11.05 -6.16
C GLU A 66 -7.42 -12.07 -6.11
N THR A 67 -7.15 -13.32 -5.75
CA THR A 67 -8.19 -14.36 -5.65
C THR A 67 -9.19 -14.04 -4.53
N ALA A 68 -8.72 -13.47 -3.43
CA ALA A 68 -9.56 -13.05 -2.31
C ALA A 68 -10.47 -11.86 -2.66
N LEU A 69 -10.02 -10.95 -3.53
CA LEU A 69 -10.76 -9.77 -3.98
C LEU A 69 -11.65 -10.07 -5.19
N ALA A 70 -11.25 -10.98 -6.09
CA ALA A 70 -12.05 -11.43 -7.22
C ALA A 70 -13.28 -12.25 -6.80
N ARG A 71 -13.25 -12.86 -5.60
CA ARG A 71 -14.32 -13.74 -5.10
C ARG A 71 -15.39 -13.02 -4.27
N ARG A 72 -15.30 -11.72 -4.01
CA ARG A 72 -16.27 -10.99 -3.18
C ARG A 72 -16.50 -9.57 -3.68
N ASP A 73 -17.71 -9.05 -3.48
CA ASP A 73 -18.01 -7.62 -3.58
C ASP A 73 -17.20 -6.86 -2.52
N VAL A 74 -15.97 -6.50 -2.85
CA VAL A 74 -15.10 -5.75 -1.95
C VAL A 74 -15.57 -4.31 -1.94
N CYS A 75 -15.71 -3.75 -0.75
CA CYS A 75 -15.96 -2.34 -0.55
C CYS A 75 -14.92 -1.51 -1.31
N ASP A 76 -15.38 -0.76 -2.31
CA ASP A 76 -14.57 0.08 -3.21
C ASP A 76 -13.44 0.85 -2.50
N PRO A 77 -13.71 1.65 -1.44
CA PRO A 77 -12.64 2.36 -0.73
C PRO A 77 -11.68 1.44 0.04
N CYS A 78 -12.15 0.29 0.52
CA CYS A 78 -11.27 -0.64 1.23
C CYS A 78 -10.24 -1.26 0.30
N SER A 79 -10.61 -1.54 -0.95
CA SER A 79 -9.73 -2.06 -2.01
C SER A 79 -8.66 -1.08 -2.53
N MET A 80 -8.67 0.20 -2.10
CA MET A 80 -7.69 1.20 -2.55
C MET A 80 -6.24 0.82 -2.31
N THR A 81 -5.89 0.41 -1.09
CA THR A 81 -4.53 0.00 -0.74
C THR A 81 -4.03 -1.12 -1.64
N PHE A 82 -4.87 -2.12 -1.88
CA PHE A 82 -4.53 -3.23 -2.75
C PHE A 82 -4.30 -2.78 -4.19
N ARG A 83 -5.20 -1.98 -4.75
CA ARG A 83 -5.06 -1.54 -6.14
C ARG A 83 -3.79 -0.74 -6.36
N VAL A 84 -3.48 0.20 -5.46
CA VAL A 84 -2.22 0.95 -5.50
C VAL A 84 -1.01 0.02 -5.39
N ALA A 85 -1.00 -0.89 -4.41
CA ALA A 85 0.11 -1.82 -4.21
C ALA A 85 0.29 -2.76 -5.40
N SER A 86 -0.79 -3.24 -6.00
CA SER A 86 -0.78 -4.09 -7.19
C SER A 86 -0.29 -3.34 -8.42
N ALA A 87 -0.70 -2.08 -8.61
CA ALA A 87 -0.17 -1.24 -9.68
C ALA A 87 1.35 -1.09 -9.58
N ILE A 88 1.86 -0.74 -8.40
CA ILE A 88 3.30 -0.59 -8.13
C ILE A 88 4.04 -1.91 -8.33
N ALA A 89 3.52 -3.02 -7.80
CA ALA A 89 4.16 -4.33 -7.91
C ALA A 89 4.19 -4.82 -9.36
N SER A 90 3.10 -4.66 -10.11
CA SER A 90 3.03 -5.02 -11.53
C SER A 90 3.98 -4.17 -12.37
N ALA A 91 4.05 -2.85 -12.14
CA ALA A 91 4.97 -1.97 -12.85
C ALA A 91 6.44 -2.36 -12.61
N ARG A 92 6.82 -2.59 -11.35
CA ARG A 92 8.17 -3.07 -10.99
C ARG A 92 8.49 -4.45 -11.56
N GLY A 93 7.47 -5.29 -11.75
CA GLY A 93 7.58 -6.60 -12.39
C GLY A 93 7.59 -6.55 -13.92
N GLY A 94 7.41 -5.38 -14.53
CA GLY A 94 7.36 -5.19 -15.99
C GLY A 94 6.01 -5.54 -16.65
N ASP A 95 4.98 -5.90 -15.87
CA ASP A 95 3.63 -6.15 -16.37
C ASP A 95 2.85 -4.82 -16.44
N LEU A 96 3.19 -3.99 -17.43
CA LEU A 96 2.72 -2.62 -17.54
C LEU A 96 1.21 -2.54 -17.83
N ASP A 97 0.67 -3.48 -18.60
CA ASP A 97 -0.76 -3.55 -18.87
C ASP A 97 -1.57 -3.81 -17.59
N ARG A 98 -1.09 -4.73 -16.74
CA ARG A 98 -1.74 -4.99 -15.44
C ARG A 98 -1.56 -3.83 -14.48
N ALA A 99 -0.39 -3.18 -14.49
CA ALA A 99 -0.16 -1.99 -13.70
C ALA A 99 -1.13 -0.86 -14.06
N ALA A 100 -1.32 -0.60 -15.36
CA ALA A 100 -2.23 0.41 -15.87
C ALA A 100 -3.69 0.15 -15.46
N ARG A 101 -4.17 -1.10 -15.58
CA ARG A 101 -5.53 -1.48 -15.14
C ARG A 101 -5.75 -1.21 -13.64
N TYR A 102 -4.79 -1.59 -12.80
CA TYR A 102 -4.90 -1.34 -11.36
C TYR A 102 -4.83 0.13 -11.00
N LEU A 103 -4.02 0.89 -11.74
CA LEU A 103 -3.90 2.32 -11.56
C LEU A 103 -5.19 3.04 -11.96
N GLU A 104 -5.81 2.71 -13.09
CA GLU A 104 -7.08 3.28 -13.54
C GLU A 104 -8.19 3.08 -12.49
N ASP A 105 -8.30 1.86 -11.95
CA ASP A 105 -9.25 1.61 -10.86
C ASP A 105 -8.94 2.43 -9.60
N ALA A 106 -7.66 2.56 -9.23
CA ALA A 106 -7.27 3.35 -8.07
C ALA A 106 -7.55 4.86 -8.28
N GLU A 107 -7.32 5.38 -9.47
CA GLU A 107 -7.62 6.76 -9.84
C GLU A 107 -9.11 7.06 -9.78
N ARG A 108 -9.93 6.18 -10.38
CA ARG A 108 -11.39 6.29 -10.36
C ARG A 108 -11.90 6.39 -8.92
N LEU A 109 -11.39 5.53 -8.04
CA LEU A 109 -11.80 5.47 -6.65
C LEU A 109 -11.26 6.62 -5.82
N ALA A 110 -10.00 7.03 -6.02
CA ALA A 110 -9.45 8.22 -5.38
C ALA A 110 -10.28 9.48 -5.72
N GLY A 111 -10.77 9.58 -6.96
CA GLY A 111 -11.63 10.69 -7.40
C GLY A 111 -12.99 10.76 -6.69
N MET A 112 -13.46 9.68 -6.06
CA MET A 112 -14.73 9.66 -5.33
C MET A 112 -14.67 10.33 -3.96
N TRP A 113 -13.47 10.51 -3.38
CA TRP A 113 -13.27 11.16 -2.08
C TRP A 113 -12.24 12.29 -2.19
N GLN A 114 -12.65 13.50 -1.83
CA GLN A 114 -11.76 14.66 -1.86
C GLN A 114 -10.73 14.58 -0.73
N GLY A 115 -9.45 14.48 -1.09
CA GLY A 115 -8.32 14.51 -0.17
C GLY A 115 -7.95 13.18 0.49
N GLY A 116 -7.02 13.24 1.44
CA GLY A 116 -6.52 12.08 2.17
C GLY A 116 -5.33 11.36 1.50
N PRO A 117 -4.79 10.30 2.14
CA PRO A 117 -3.55 9.66 1.73
C PRO A 117 -3.66 8.92 0.37
N TRP A 118 -4.88 8.68 -0.12
CA TRP A 118 -5.11 7.91 -1.35
C TRP A 118 -4.71 8.68 -2.61
N SER A 119 -4.96 9.99 -2.66
CA SER A 119 -4.49 10.83 -3.77
C SER A 119 -2.95 10.84 -3.85
N ALA A 120 -2.28 10.91 -2.69
CA ALA A 120 -0.82 10.82 -2.61
C ALA A 120 -0.29 9.47 -3.10
N ALA A 121 -0.93 8.37 -2.69
CA ALA A 121 -0.55 7.02 -3.09
C ALA A 121 -0.78 6.75 -4.59
N VAL A 122 -1.80 7.37 -5.19
CA VAL A 122 -2.01 7.34 -6.65
C VAL A 122 -0.90 8.09 -7.39
N TRP A 123 -0.44 9.24 -6.89
CA TRP A 123 0.72 9.94 -7.47
C TRP A 123 1.98 9.07 -7.45
N GLU A 124 2.24 8.37 -6.34
CA GLU A 124 3.36 7.43 -6.24
C GLU A 124 3.24 6.31 -7.28
N ALA A 125 2.06 5.68 -7.40
CA ALA A 125 1.82 4.62 -8.37
C ALA A 125 1.98 5.08 -9.83
N ARG A 126 1.54 6.30 -10.15
CA ARG A 126 1.81 6.93 -11.46
C ARG A 126 3.32 7.07 -11.70
N GLY A 127 4.06 7.54 -10.70
CA GLY A 127 5.52 7.71 -10.79
C GLY A 127 6.22 6.39 -11.11
N VAL A 128 5.88 5.31 -10.40
CA VAL A 128 6.43 3.97 -10.64
C VAL A 128 6.09 3.45 -12.05
N LEU A 129 4.87 3.69 -12.52
CA LEU A 129 4.48 3.28 -13.88
C LEU A 129 5.29 4.04 -14.96
N ARG A 130 5.45 5.36 -14.80
CA ARG A 130 6.28 6.18 -15.71
C ARG A 130 7.74 5.77 -15.69
N GLU A 131 8.28 5.48 -14.51
CA GLU A 131 9.64 4.95 -14.37
C GLU A 131 9.80 3.63 -15.13
N ALA A 132 8.84 2.71 -15.00
CA ALA A 132 8.86 1.42 -15.70
C ALA A 132 8.73 1.57 -17.23
N HIS A 133 8.10 2.65 -17.71
CA HIS A 133 8.09 3.04 -19.13
C HIS A 133 9.37 3.75 -19.60
N GLY A 134 10.33 4.03 -18.71
CA GLY A 134 11.55 4.78 -19.02
C GLY A 134 11.34 6.31 -19.08
N GLU A 135 10.18 6.80 -18.65
CA GLU A 135 9.79 8.21 -18.71
C GLU A 135 10.28 8.97 -17.46
N ARG A 136 11.60 9.03 -17.28
CA ARG A 136 12.26 9.46 -16.03
C ARG A 136 11.84 10.84 -15.53
N ASP A 137 11.78 11.84 -16.40
CA ASP A 137 11.39 13.20 -16.01
C ASP A 137 9.94 13.27 -15.51
N GLN A 138 9.03 12.55 -16.17
CA GLN A 138 7.64 12.45 -15.75
C GLN A 138 7.54 11.70 -14.42
N ALA A 139 8.27 10.60 -14.26
CA ALA A 139 8.33 9.85 -13.02
C ALA A 139 8.81 10.72 -11.84
N ALA A 140 9.88 11.49 -12.02
CA ALA A 140 10.42 12.38 -11.01
C ALA A 140 9.43 13.49 -10.62
N ALA A 141 8.68 14.05 -11.59
CA ALA A 141 7.63 15.03 -11.29
C ALA A 141 6.49 14.41 -10.44
N LEU A 142 6.09 13.19 -10.76
CA LEU A 142 5.03 12.48 -10.04
C LEU A 142 5.44 12.07 -8.62
N PHE A 143 6.69 11.63 -8.42
CA PHE A 143 7.20 11.34 -7.09
C PHE A 143 7.30 12.59 -6.21
N ARG A 144 7.63 13.76 -6.77
CA ARG A 144 7.59 15.03 -6.02
C ARG A 144 6.17 15.38 -5.58
N GLU A 145 5.19 15.28 -6.48
CA GLU A 145 3.79 15.52 -6.10
C GLU A 145 3.29 14.52 -5.04
N ALA A 146 3.73 13.26 -5.12
CA ALA A 146 3.44 12.25 -4.11
C ALA A 146 4.03 12.64 -2.74
N ALA A 147 5.30 13.03 -2.70
CA ALA A 147 5.98 13.48 -1.48
C ALA A 147 5.27 14.68 -0.84
N GLU A 148 4.94 15.71 -1.63
CA GLU A 148 4.19 16.88 -1.16
C GLU A 148 2.81 16.48 -0.62
N SER A 149 2.12 15.59 -1.32
CA SER A 149 0.80 15.09 -0.90
C SER A 149 0.87 14.28 0.39
N PHE A 150 1.88 13.42 0.57
CA PHE A 150 2.09 12.67 1.81
C PHE A 150 2.48 13.56 2.98
N ALA A 151 3.28 14.60 2.73
CA ALA A 151 3.65 15.57 3.75
C ALA A 151 2.42 16.31 4.31
N ARG A 152 1.48 16.72 3.44
CA ARG A 152 0.21 17.35 3.84
C ARG A 152 -0.64 16.51 4.80
N VAL A 153 -0.49 15.18 4.76
CA VAL A 153 -1.23 14.23 5.63
C VAL A 153 -0.36 13.57 6.70
N GLY A 154 0.86 14.07 6.94
CA GLY A 154 1.73 13.63 8.04
C GLY A 154 2.35 12.23 7.86
N ARG A 155 2.55 11.78 6.62
CA ARG A 155 3.04 10.43 6.29
C ARG A 155 4.54 10.42 6.00
N THR A 156 5.36 10.70 7.01
CA THR A 156 6.82 10.91 6.87
C THR A 156 7.55 9.76 6.14
N LEU A 157 7.25 8.49 6.45
CA LEU A 157 7.92 7.35 5.78
C LEU A 157 7.59 7.26 4.28
N ASP A 158 6.40 7.72 3.88
CA ASP A 158 6.00 7.72 2.47
C ASP A 158 6.65 8.91 1.73
N VAL A 159 6.88 10.03 2.41
CA VAL A 159 7.66 11.17 1.90
C VAL A 159 9.10 10.73 1.60
N GLU A 160 9.80 10.18 2.60
CA GLU A 160 11.19 9.73 2.47
C GLU A 160 11.34 8.72 1.31
N ARG A 161 10.37 7.81 1.15
CA ARG A 161 10.35 6.84 0.06
C ARG A 161 10.24 7.51 -1.31
N CYS A 162 9.38 8.53 -1.45
CA CYS A 162 9.20 9.24 -2.70
C CYS A 162 10.42 10.11 -3.04
N GLU A 163 11.02 10.78 -2.05
CA GLU A 163 12.24 11.58 -2.23
C GLU A 163 13.43 10.71 -2.68
N ALA A 164 13.62 9.55 -2.04
CA ALA A 164 14.66 8.60 -2.45
C ALA A 164 14.48 8.10 -3.89
N ALA A 165 13.24 7.97 -4.37
CA ALA A 165 12.96 7.61 -5.75
C ALA A 165 13.37 8.73 -6.73
N VAL A 166 13.10 10.00 -6.39
CA VAL A 166 13.56 11.16 -7.18
C VAL A 166 15.08 11.21 -7.27
N GLU A 167 15.78 11.00 -6.15
CA GLU A 167 17.25 10.95 -6.12
C GLU A 167 17.81 9.86 -7.04
N THR A 168 17.22 8.66 -6.98
CA THR A 168 17.63 7.53 -7.82
C THR A 168 17.48 7.85 -9.32
N LEU A 169 16.41 8.52 -9.70
CA LEU A 169 16.14 8.91 -11.09
C LEU A 169 17.11 9.97 -11.63
N HIS A 170 17.61 10.87 -10.78
CA HIS A 170 18.60 11.88 -11.17
C HIS A 170 20.03 11.34 -11.33
N VAL A 171 20.34 10.20 -10.69
CA VAL A 171 21.71 9.63 -10.65
C VAL A 171 21.96 8.57 -11.73
N SER A 172 20.91 8.07 -12.40
CA SER A 172 21.04 7.14 -13.55
C SER A 172 20.60 7.75 -14.87
#